data_AF-A0A7X6Y390-F1
#
_entry.id   AF-A0A7X6Y390-F1
#
_cell.length_a   1.000
_cell.length_b   1.000
_cell.length_c   1.000
_cell.angle_alpha   90.00
_cell.angle_beta   90.00
_cell.angle_gamma   90.00
#
_symmetry.space_group_name_H-M   'P 1'
#
loop_
_entity.id
_entity.type
_entity.pdbx_description
1 polymer ?
#
loop_
_entity_poly.entity_id
_entity_poly.type
_entity_poly.pdbx_seq_one_letter_code
_entity_poly.pdbx_strand_id
1 'polypeptide(L)'
;MVFPGERKTSVISRYTVDIVLSVFTSFSIVYALTYTMKFDYHPFIIFLSVLLAVLICLIIFLNRLTTIITIISAGVAACSWLLYLAWNKLFPGLANSFTGYVSWLYDYSNGSVEINEIYRDYTFILLVAGLSLAIYLFTIKRLNFPMVLSTGMSIFVIQWVMEYAINYLSFYLFVFLSVLYYLKHIYIKKRLKTGNDYTAPASFMINILPLCAVIFIFSFAIPKSESPVEWEWLDRQINKIYDFMND
;
A
#
# COMPACT_ATOMS: atom_id res chain seq x y z
N MET A 1 7.78 22.69 8.64
CA MET A 1 8.78 23.33 9.53
C MET A 1 10.16 22.97 9.01
N VAL A 2 10.92 23.97 8.58
CA VAL A 2 12.28 23.79 8.05
C VAL A 2 13.25 24.06 9.20
N PHE A 3 14.08 23.08 9.55
CA PHE A 3 15.11 23.22 10.57
C PHE A 3 16.36 23.88 9.96
N PRO A 4 16.98 24.88 10.61
CA PRO A 4 18.19 25.53 10.13
C PRO A 4 19.41 24.67 10.54
N GLY A 5 20.12 24.08 9.57
CA GLY A 5 21.38 23.38 9.82
C GLY A 5 21.70 22.20 8.90
N GLU A 6 20.75 21.68 8.12
CA GLU A 6 21.03 20.56 7.22
C GLU A 6 21.78 21.03 5.95
N ARG A 7 22.96 20.44 5.70
CA ARG A 7 23.68 20.45 4.41
C ARG A 7 22.66 20.39 3.26
N LYS A 8 22.90 21.15 2.17
CA LYS A 8 22.11 21.14 0.92
C LYS A 8 22.14 19.77 0.22
N THR A 9 21.62 18.72 0.86
CA THR A 9 21.23 17.49 0.17
C THR A 9 19.96 17.82 -0.61
N SER A 10 19.94 17.46 -1.90
CA SER A 10 18.77 17.67 -2.75
C SER A 10 17.51 17.10 -2.07
N VAL A 11 16.36 17.77 -2.25
CA VAL A 11 15.06 17.34 -1.70
C VAL A 11 14.79 15.86 -2.00
N ILE A 12 15.26 15.38 -3.15
CA ILE A 12 15.14 14.00 -3.64
C ILE A 12 15.89 13.01 -2.75
N SER A 13 17.11 13.33 -2.29
CA SER A 13 17.91 12.47 -1.41
C SER A 13 17.23 12.23 -0.05
N ARG A 14 16.39 13.16 0.40
CA ARG A 14 15.65 13.05 1.66
C ARG A 14 14.47 12.07 1.59
N TYR A 15 13.85 11.93 0.41
CA TYR A 15 12.68 11.06 0.20
C TYR A 15 13.01 9.71 -0.41
N THR A 16 14.26 9.44 -0.82
CA THR A 16 14.63 8.22 -1.54
C THR A 16 14.20 6.94 -0.81
N VAL A 17 14.51 6.84 0.49
CA VAL A 17 14.12 5.66 1.29
C VAL A 17 12.61 5.52 1.39
N ASP A 18 11.88 6.63 1.46
CA ASP A 18 10.44 6.64 1.64
C ASP A 18 9.70 6.26 0.36
N ILE A 19 10.25 6.67 -0.79
CA ILE A 19 9.80 6.24 -2.11
C ILE A 19 10.01 4.74 -2.27
N VAL A 20 11.21 4.24 -1.95
CA VAL A 20 11.51 2.80 -2.00
C VAL A 20 10.53 2.02 -1.12
N LEU A 21 10.33 2.44 0.13
CA LEU A 21 9.39 1.81 1.06
C LEU A 21 7.96 1.82 0.49
N SER A 22 7.53 2.96 -0.06
CA SER A 22 6.20 3.12 -0.67
C SER A 22 6.01 2.22 -1.89
N VAL A 23 7.01 2.10 -2.77
CA VAL A 23 6.96 1.23 -3.96
C VAL A 23 6.84 -0.23 -3.55
N PHE A 24 7.72 -0.72 -2.67
CA PHE A 24 7.70 -2.12 -2.27
C PHE A 24 6.42 -2.50 -1.51
N THR A 25 5.87 -1.59 -0.70
CA THR A 25 4.62 -1.82 0.04
C THR A 25 3.41 -1.79 -0.88
N SER A 26 3.40 -0.90 -1.86
CA SER A 26 2.34 -0.86 -2.87
C SER A 26 2.38 -2.11 -3.74
N PHE A 27 3.59 -2.55 -4.12
CA PHE A 27 3.79 -3.78 -4.85
C PHE A 27 3.30 -5.00 -4.08
N SER A 28 3.65 -5.15 -2.79
CA SER A 28 3.23 -6.31 -2.00
C SER A 28 1.71 -6.42 -1.91
N ILE A 29 1.01 -5.31 -1.66
CA ILE A 29 -0.46 -5.31 -1.53
C ILE A 29 -1.14 -5.51 -2.90
N VAL A 30 -0.70 -4.80 -3.94
CA VAL A 30 -1.28 -4.97 -5.30
C VAL A 30 -1.04 -6.38 -5.81
N TYR A 31 0.15 -6.94 -5.60
CA TYR A 31 0.46 -8.30 -6.03
C TYR A 31 -0.35 -9.34 -5.27
N ALA A 32 -0.57 -9.16 -3.96
CA ALA A 32 -1.47 -10.02 -3.20
C ALA A 32 -2.91 -10.02 -3.75
N LEU A 33 -3.46 -8.85 -4.04
CA LEU A 33 -4.84 -8.73 -4.53
C LEU A 33 -5.03 -9.25 -5.96
N THR A 34 -4.07 -8.95 -6.86
CA THR A 34 -4.09 -9.48 -8.23
C THR A 34 -3.96 -11.00 -8.26
N TYR A 35 -3.16 -11.57 -7.37
CA TYR A 35 -3.06 -13.02 -7.19
C TYR A 35 -4.37 -13.63 -6.68
N THR A 36 -5.03 -13.03 -5.69
CA THR A 36 -6.35 -13.47 -5.21
C THR A 36 -7.41 -13.42 -6.31
N MET A 37 -7.38 -12.38 -7.13
CA MET A 37 -8.29 -12.25 -8.28
C MET A 37 -7.90 -13.14 -9.47
N LYS A 38 -6.84 -13.96 -9.37
CA LYS A 38 -6.34 -14.83 -10.44
C LYS A 38 -6.06 -14.07 -11.75
N PHE A 39 -5.57 -12.83 -11.64
CA PHE A 39 -5.18 -12.07 -12.83
C PHE A 39 -3.80 -12.51 -13.29
N ASP A 40 -3.70 -12.94 -14.56
CA ASP A 40 -2.46 -13.39 -15.20
C ASP A 40 -1.54 -12.22 -15.60
N TYR A 41 -1.05 -11.48 -14.59
CA TYR A 41 0.00 -10.48 -14.79
C TYR A 41 1.34 -10.97 -14.26
N HIS A 42 2.38 -10.80 -15.07
CA HIS A 42 3.74 -11.08 -14.66
C HIS A 42 4.15 -10.12 -13.51
N PRO A 43 4.82 -10.59 -12.43
CA PRO A 43 5.18 -9.75 -11.28
C PRO A 43 5.98 -8.48 -11.66
N PHE A 44 6.84 -8.57 -12.67
CA PHE A 44 7.58 -7.42 -13.21
C PHE A 44 6.67 -6.31 -13.76
N ILE A 45 5.55 -6.65 -14.41
CA ILE A 45 4.61 -5.67 -14.95
C ILE A 45 3.95 -4.92 -13.78
N ILE A 46 3.51 -5.67 -12.77
CA ILE A 46 2.90 -5.09 -11.55
C ILE A 46 3.89 -4.15 -10.86
N PHE A 47 5.14 -4.58 -10.69
CA PHE A 47 6.19 -3.75 -10.10
C PHE A 47 6.43 -2.47 -10.89
N LEU A 48 6.52 -2.56 -12.23
CA LEU A 48 6.72 -1.39 -13.10
C LEU A 48 5.55 -0.42 -13.05
N SER A 49 4.31 -0.92 -13.09
CA SER A 49 3.10 -0.11 -13.00
C SER A 49 3.02 0.62 -11.65
N VAL A 50 3.35 -0.06 -10.55
CA VAL A 50 3.42 0.54 -9.21
C VAL A 50 4.52 1.59 -9.13
N LEU A 51 5.72 1.31 -9.65
CA LEU A 51 6.81 2.27 -9.68
C LEU A 51 6.40 3.55 -10.41
N LEU A 52 5.80 3.41 -11.59
CA LEU A 52 5.32 4.52 -12.39
C LEU A 52 4.21 5.31 -11.65
N ALA A 53 3.26 4.63 -11.02
CA ALA A 53 2.20 5.27 -10.23
C ALA A 53 2.74 6.07 -9.04
N VAL A 54 3.73 5.53 -8.31
CA VAL A 54 4.38 6.24 -7.19
C VAL A 54 5.20 7.44 -7.68
N LEU A 55 5.88 7.33 -8.82
CA LEU A 55 6.60 8.46 -9.43
C LEU A 55 5.64 9.58 -9.88
N ILE A 56 4.50 9.23 -10.47
CA ILE A 56 3.44 10.21 -10.78
C ILE A 56 2.97 10.89 -9.49
N CYS A 57 2.69 10.12 -8.43
CA CYS A 57 2.30 10.69 -7.13
C CYS A 57 3.38 11.65 -6.60
N LEU A 58 4.66 11.29 -6.72
CA LEU A 58 5.75 12.15 -6.31
C LEU A 58 5.76 13.47 -7.07
N ILE A 59 5.60 13.46 -8.39
CA ILE A 59 5.55 14.68 -9.22
C ILE A 59 4.36 15.56 -8.82
N ILE A 60 3.18 14.97 -8.65
CA ILE A 60 1.95 15.69 -8.27
C ILE A 60 2.09 16.36 -6.90
N PHE A 61 2.67 15.66 -5.93
CA PHE A 61 2.75 16.09 -4.54
C PHE A 61 4.10 16.71 -4.13
N LEU A 62 5.03 16.93 -5.06
CA LEU A 62 6.35 17.50 -4.75
C LEU A 62 6.26 18.90 -4.16
N ASN A 63 5.39 19.75 -4.73
CA ASN A 63 5.21 21.14 -4.32
C ASN A 63 3.74 21.46 -4.08
N ARG A 64 3.46 22.37 -3.12
CA ARG A 64 2.08 22.81 -2.85
C ARG A 64 1.46 23.47 -4.09
N LEU A 65 2.28 24.20 -4.86
CA LEU A 65 1.86 24.79 -6.14
C LEU A 65 1.55 23.72 -7.19
N THR A 66 2.39 22.68 -7.33
CA THR A 66 2.12 21.61 -8.30
C THR A 66 0.84 20.88 -7.95
N THR A 67 0.61 20.56 -6.67
CA THR A 67 -0.64 19.94 -6.23
C THR A 67 -1.87 20.79 -6.53
N ILE A 68 -1.81 22.10 -6.28
CA ILE A 68 -2.92 23.01 -6.62
C ILE A 68 -3.16 23.04 -8.12
N ILE A 69 -2.10 23.16 -8.92
CA ILE A 69 -2.20 23.15 -10.39
C ILE A 69 -2.80 21.83 -10.88
N THR A 70 -2.36 20.68 -10.35
CA THR A 70 -2.88 19.37 -10.74
C THR A 70 -4.36 19.22 -10.37
N ILE A 71 -4.78 19.70 -9.20
CA ILE A 71 -6.19 19.66 -8.79
C ILE A 71 -7.03 20.56 -9.70
N ILE A 72 -6.56 21.77 -10.01
CA ILE A 72 -7.26 22.70 -10.91
C ILE A 72 -7.34 22.11 -12.32
N SER A 73 -6.22 21.59 -12.86
CA SER A 73 -6.20 21.00 -14.21
C SER A 73 -7.08 19.75 -14.29
N ALA A 74 -7.07 18.90 -13.26
CA ALA A 74 -7.94 17.73 -13.19
C ALA A 74 -9.41 18.14 -13.10
N GLY A 75 -9.73 19.18 -12.31
CA GLY A 75 -11.08 19.73 -12.21
C GLY A 75 -11.57 20.32 -13.52
N VAL A 76 -10.74 21.11 -14.21
CA VAL A 76 -11.08 21.66 -15.54
C VAL A 76 -11.27 20.54 -16.55
N ALA A 77 -10.36 19.56 -16.61
CA ALA A 77 -10.48 18.42 -17.51
C ALA A 77 -11.76 17.60 -17.23
N ALA A 78 -12.09 17.35 -15.96
CA ALA A 78 -13.30 16.66 -15.56
C ALA A 78 -14.57 17.45 -15.96
N CYS A 79 -14.59 18.76 -15.72
CA CYS A 79 -15.69 19.62 -16.15
C CYS A 79 -15.85 19.66 -17.67
N SER A 80 -14.76 19.81 -18.42
CA SER A 80 -14.78 19.78 -19.89
C SER A 80 -15.26 18.45 -20.43
N TRP A 81 -14.83 17.33 -19.82
CA TRP A 81 -15.29 16.00 -20.17
C TRP A 81 -16.78 15.80 -19.89
N LEU A 82 -17.27 16.25 -18.73
CA LEU A 82 -18.69 16.21 -18.39
C LEU A 82 -19.54 17.05 -19.34
N LEU A 83 -19.07 18.24 -19.72
CA LEU A 83 -19.74 19.09 -20.70
C LEU A 83 -19.78 18.44 -22.09
N TYR A 84 -18.69 17.79 -22.52
CA TYR A 84 -18.64 17.03 -23.77
C TYR A 84 -19.64 15.87 -23.78
N LEU A 85 -19.71 15.11 -22.68
CA LEU A 85 -20.68 14.02 -22.53
C LEU A 85 -22.13 14.50 -22.53
N ALA A 86 -22.39 15.65 -21.89
CA ALA A 86 -23.69 16.29 -21.88
C ALA A 86 -24.12 16.75 -23.28
N TRP A 87 -23.19 17.36 -24.01
CA TRP A 87 -23.42 17.84 -25.37
C TRP A 87 -23.78 16.70 -26.33
N ASN A 88 -23.06 15.57 -26.24
CA ASN A 88 -23.27 14.43 -27.13
C ASN A 88 -24.36 13.46 -26.66
N LYS A 89 -25.08 13.77 -25.57
CA LYS A 89 -26.10 12.89 -24.96
C LYS A 89 -25.60 11.46 -24.69
N LEU A 90 -24.31 11.30 -24.39
CA LEU A 90 -23.67 9.99 -24.18
C LEU A 90 -23.81 9.46 -22.74
N PHE A 91 -24.47 10.22 -21.86
CA PHE A 91 -24.71 9.80 -20.47
C PHE A 91 -25.34 8.41 -20.33
N PRO A 92 -26.36 8.00 -21.11
CA PRO A 92 -26.95 6.67 -21.00
C PRO A 92 -25.94 5.56 -21.36
N GLY A 93 -25.10 5.78 -22.36
CA GLY A 93 -24.06 4.81 -22.77
C GLY A 93 -22.96 4.66 -21.72
N LEU A 94 -22.58 5.74 -21.05
CA LEU A 94 -21.60 5.72 -19.97
C LEU A 94 -22.16 5.07 -18.71
N ALA A 95 -23.40 5.39 -18.35
CA ALA A 95 -24.11 4.73 -17.25
C ALA A 95 -24.19 3.22 -17.49
N ASN A 96 -24.56 2.80 -18.71
CA ASN A 96 -24.64 1.38 -19.06
C ASN A 96 -23.26 0.68 -19.01
N SER A 97 -22.20 1.37 -19.42
CA SER A 97 -20.83 0.85 -19.35
C SER A 97 -20.36 0.70 -17.90
N PHE A 98 -20.67 1.67 -17.05
CA PHE A 98 -20.35 1.62 -15.63
C PHE A 98 -21.14 0.53 -14.90
N THR A 99 -22.44 0.42 -15.16
CA THR A 99 -23.26 -0.67 -14.60
C THR A 99 -22.77 -2.03 -15.09
N GLY A 100 -22.36 -2.15 -16.36
CA GLY A 100 -21.77 -3.38 -16.90
C GLY A 100 -20.46 -3.77 -16.22
N TYR A 101 -19.59 -2.79 -15.92
CA TYR A 101 -18.38 -3.04 -15.14
C TYR A 101 -18.69 -3.49 -13.70
N VAL A 102 -19.62 -2.80 -13.02
CA VAL A 102 -20.01 -3.14 -11.64
C VAL A 102 -20.69 -4.50 -11.57
N SER A 103 -21.58 -4.81 -12.52
CA SER A 103 -22.23 -6.12 -12.60
C SER A 103 -21.22 -7.22 -12.87
N TRP A 104 -20.29 -7.01 -13.81
CA TRP A 104 -19.21 -7.97 -14.05
C TRP A 104 -18.36 -8.18 -12.80
N LEU A 105 -18.00 -7.12 -12.07
CA LEU A 105 -17.21 -7.24 -10.85
C LEU A 105 -17.94 -8.07 -9.77
N TYR A 106 -19.26 -7.89 -9.64
CA TYR A 106 -20.09 -8.66 -8.72
C TYR A 106 -20.19 -10.13 -9.14
N ASP A 107 -20.52 -10.38 -10.42
CA ASP A 107 -20.68 -11.73 -10.96
C ASP A 107 -19.35 -12.50 -10.97
N TYR A 108 -18.25 -11.82 -11.28
CA TYR A 108 -16.90 -12.36 -11.23
C TYR A 108 -16.50 -12.75 -9.80
N SER A 109 -16.79 -11.89 -8.82
CA SER A 109 -16.48 -12.17 -7.42
C SER A 109 -17.26 -13.38 -6.88
N ASN A 110 -18.46 -13.64 -7.43
CA ASN A 110 -19.27 -14.82 -7.11
C ASN A 110 -18.87 -16.07 -7.92
N GLY A 111 -17.92 -15.96 -8.85
CA GLY A 111 -17.49 -17.07 -9.70
C GLY A 111 -18.49 -17.43 -10.82
N SER A 112 -19.45 -16.55 -11.11
CA SER A 112 -20.52 -16.80 -12.09
C SER A 112 -20.11 -16.53 -13.55
N VAL A 113 -19.01 -15.79 -13.77
CA VAL A 113 -18.58 -15.31 -15.09
C VAL A 113 -17.07 -15.41 -15.24
N GLU A 114 -16.61 -15.66 -16.46
CA GLU A 114 -15.18 -15.69 -16.81
C GLU A 114 -14.54 -14.29 -16.85
N ILE A 115 -13.21 -14.26 -16.93
CA ILE A 115 -12.43 -13.02 -16.96
C ILE A 115 -12.70 -12.27 -18.26
N ASN A 116 -13.20 -11.03 -18.15
CA ASN A 116 -13.24 -10.09 -19.26
C ASN A 116 -11.94 -9.27 -19.26
N GLU A 117 -11.16 -9.34 -20.34
CA GLU A 117 -9.84 -8.69 -20.44
C GLU A 117 -9.90 -7.17 -20.22
N ILE A 118 -10.92 -6.50 -20.76
CA ILE A 118 -11.07 -5.05 -20.66
C ILE A 118 -11.35 -4.65 -19.20
N TYR A 119 -12.27 -5.37 -18.54
CA TYR A 119 -12.62 -5.06 -17.15
C TYR A 119 -11.52 -5.47 -16.18
N ARG A 120 -10.79 -6.56 -16.46
CA ARG A 120 -9.56 -6.94 -15.73
C ARG A 120 -8.54 -5.80 -15.74
N ASP A 121 -8.26 -5.24 -16.92
CA ASP A 121 -7.28 -4.16 -17.06
C ASP A 121 -7.74 -2.89 -16.32
N TYR A 122 -9.04 -2.57 -16.35
CA TYR A 122 -9.60 -1.45 -15.56
C TYR A 122 -9.46 -1.67 -14.04
N THR A 123 -9.80 -2.86 -13.54
CA THR A 123 -9.65 -3.19 -12.12
C THR A 123 -8.18 -3.14 -11.70
N PHE A 124 -7.27 -3.65 -12.53
CA PHE A 124 -5.83 -3.61 -12.29
C PHE A 124 -5.30 -2.17 -12.18
N ILE A 125 -5.63 -1.30 -13.14
CA ILE A 125 -5.23 0.11 -13.12
C ILE A 125 -5.79 0.81 -11.88
N LEU A 126 -7.05 0.55 -11.52
CA LEU A 126 -7.69 1.13 -10.34
C LEU A 126 -6.99 0.69 -9.04
N LEU A 127 -6.64 -0.58 -8.92
CA LEU A 127 -5.89 -1.10 -7.77
C LEU A 127 -4.50 -0.46 -7.68
N VAL A 128 -3.75 -0.43 -8.79
CA VAL A 128 -2.41 0.16 -8.84
C VAL A 128 -2.47 1.63 -8.45
N ALA A 129 -3.33 2.42 -9.09
CA ALA A 129 -3.44 3.86 -8.85
C ALA A 129 -3.94 4.16 -7.43
N GLY A 130 -5.03 3.50 -7.00
CA GLY A 130 -5.66 3.74 -5.70
C GLY A 130 -4.77 3.37 -4.53
N LEU A 131 -4.17 2.16 -4.55
CA LEU A 131 -3.33 1.68 -3.46
C LEU A 131 -1.99 2.44 -3.42
N SER A 132 -1.36 2.67 -4.58
CA SER A 132 -0.11 3.44 -4.62
C SER A 132 -0.32 4.86 -4.09
N LEU A 133 -1.43 5.51 -4.43
CA LEU A 133 -1.77 6.84 -3.92
C LEU A 133 -2.03 6.81 -2.41
N ALA A 134 -2.81 5.85 -1.90
CA ALA A 134 -3.08 5.73 -0.47
C ALA A 134 -1.78 5.51 0.32
N ILE A 135 -0.95 4.57 -0.11
CA ILE A 135 0.32 4.23 0.55
C ILE A 135 1.30 5.40 0.47
N TYR A 136 1.36 6.10 -0.67
CA TYR A 136 2.16 7.31 -0.82
C TYR A 136 1.75 8.40 0.18
N LEU A 137 0.44 8.68 0.32
CA LEU A 137 -0.06 9.69 1.23
C LEU A 137 0.27 9.36 2.70
N PHE A 138 0.11 8.10 3.10
CA PHE A 138 0.40 7.70 4.48
C PHE A 138 1.89 7.55 4.76
N THR A 139 2.70 7.16 3.77
CA THR A 139 4.15 6.97 3.91
C THR A 139 4.92 8.28 3.85
N ILE A 140 4.73 9.07 2.80
CA ILE A 140 5.56 10.25 2.53
C ILE A 140 4.95 11.52 3.13
N LYS A 141 3.64 11.72 2.97
CA LYS A 141 3.00 12.99 3.35
C LYS A 141 2.63 13.09 4.83
N ARG A 142 2.05 12.03 5.40
CA ARG A 142 1.56 12.01 6.79
C ARG A 142 2.44 11.19 7.74
N LEU A 143 3.30 10.31 7.22
CA LEU A 143 4.12 9.35 8.00
C LEU A 143 3.30 8.57 9.06
N ASN A 144 2.07 8.18 8.72
CA ASN A 144 1.16 7.47 9.62
C ASN A 144 1.32 5.95 9.46
N PHE A 145 2.36 5.40 10.07
CA PHE A 145 2.66 3.96 10.02
C PHE A 145 1.50 3.05 10.46
N PRO A 146 0.81 3.31 11.59
CA PRO A 146 -0.30 2.46 12.03
C PRO A 146 -1.39 2.28 10.97
N MET A 147 -1.65 3.30 10.16
CA MET A 147 -2.63 3.22 9.08
C MET A 147 -2.18 2.26 7.97
N VAL A 148 -0.92 2.36 7.52
CA VAL A 148 -0.37 1.48 6.48
C VAL A 148 -0.39 0.02 6.95
N LEU A 149 0.01 -0.21 8.19
CA LEU A 149 0.03 -1.56 8.78
C LEU A 149 -1.37 -2.13 8.93
N SER A 150 -2.30 -1.36 9.50
CA SER A 150 -3.68 -1.80 9.70
C SER A 150 -4.37 -2.15 8.37
N THR A 151 -4.23 -1.30 7.35
CA THR A 151 -4.83 -1.54 6.04
C THR A 151 -4.25 -2.77 5.35
N GLY A 152 -2.91 -2.88 5.28
CA GLY A 152 -2.29 -4.03 4.63
C GLY A 152 -2.57 -5.34 5.37
N MET A 153 -2.50 -5.33 6.70
CA MET A 153 -2.80 -6.52 7.51
C MET A 153 -4.25 -6.96 7.34
N SER A 154 -5.19 -6.00 7.31
CA SER A 154 -6.61 -6.30 7.09
C SER A 154 -6.85 -7.01 5.76
N ILE A 155 -6.15 -6.61 4.69
CA ILE A 155 -6.26 -7.27 3.38
C ILE A 155 -5.81 -8.73 3.46
N PHE A 156 -4.65 -9.01 4.07
CA PHE A 156 -4.16 -10.39 4.22
C PHE A 156 -5.04 -11.24 5.14
N VAL A 157 -5.57 -10.65 6.21
CA VAL A 157 -6.50 -11.34 7.12
C VAL A 157 -7.80 -11.68 6.40
N ILE A 158 -8.36 -10.75 5.61
CA ILE A 158 -9.56 -11.02 4.81
C ILE A 158 -9.29 -12.12 3.78
N GLN A 159 -8.13 -12.10 3.10
CA GLN A 159 -7.74 -13.18 2.19
C GLN A 159 -7.68 -14.53 2.89
N TRP A 160 -7.14 -14.57 4.11
CA TRP A 160 -7.03 -15.80 4.91
C TRP A 160 -8.39 -16.31 5.39
N VAL A 161 -9.23 -15.43 5.94
CA VAL A 161 -10.56 -15.77 6.47
C VAL A 161 -11.51 -16.22 5.37
N MET A 162 -11.42 -15.62 4.19
CA MET A 162 -12.24 -15.96 3.02
C MET A 162 -11.68 -17.14 2.22
N GLU A 163 -10.63 -17.82 2.71
CA GLU A 163 -9.95 -18.94 2.05
C GLU A 163 -9.49 -18.63 0.61
N TYR A 164 -9.17 -17.37 0.35
CA TYR A 164 -8.63 -16.96 -0.94
C TYR A 164 -7.18 -17.40 -1.10
N ALA A 165 -6.75 -17.53 -2.36
CA ALA A 165 -5.36 -17.83 -2.67
C ALA A 165 -4.45 -16.69 -2.18
N ILE A 166 -3.50 -17.02 -1.32
CA ILE A 166 -2.55 -16.08 -0.73
C ILE A 166 -1.21 -16.21 -1.43
N ASN A 167 -0.68 -15.08 -1.89
CA ASN A 167 0.70 -15.01 -2.35
C ASN A 167 1.64 -14.85 -1.14
N TYR A 168 2.31 -15.95 -0.76
CA TYR A 168 3.23 -15.94 0.37
C TYR A 168 4.37 -14.92 0.20
N LEU A 169 4.89 -14.72 -1.01
CA LEU A 169 5.94 -13.72 -1.26
C LEU A 169 5.44 -12.33 -0.91
N SER A 170 4.24 -11.95 -1.37
CA SER A 170 3.62 -10.66 -1.03
C SER A 170 3.42 -10.49 0.47
N PHE A 171 2.93 -11.52 1.15
CA PHE A 171 2.70 -11.50 2.60
C PHE A 171 4.01 -11.29 3.36
N TYR A 172 5.03 -12.12 3.07
CA TYR A 172 6.34 -12.04 3.70
C TYR A 172 7.01 -10.68 3.43
N LEU A 173 6.96 -10.20 2.20
CA LEU A 173 7.48 -8.88 1.84
C LEU A 173 6.77 -7.77 2.64
N PHE A 174 5.45 -7.85 2.79
CA PHE A 174 4.69 -6.88 3.59
C PHE A 174 5.06 -6.91 5.08
N VAL A 175 5.24 -8.09 5.68
CA VAL A 175 5.69 -8.23 7.08
C VAL A 175 7.08 -7.62 7.27
N PHE A 176 8.01 -7.93 6.36
CA PHE A 176 9.37 -7.36 6.37
C PHE A 176 9.34 -5.82 6.31
N LEU A 177 8.55 -5.25 5.39
CA LEU A 177 8.40 -3.81 5.25
C LEU A 177 7.74 -3.19 6.49
N SER A 178 6.77 -3.87 7.09
CA SER A 178 6.09 -3.41 8.31
C SER A 178 7.06 -3.22 9.48
N VAL A 179 8.02 -4.14 9.65
CA VAL A 179 9.10 -3.99 10.63
C VAL A 179 9.97 -2.77 10.32
N LEU A 180 10.34 -2.57 9.05
CA LEU A 180 11.11 -1.40 8.63
C LEU A 180 10.38 -0.08 8.91
N TYR A 181 9.08 0.00 8.59
CA TYR A 181 8.28 1.17 8.93
C TYR A 181 8.22 1.42 10.44
N TYR A 182 8.08 0.37 11.25
CA TYR A 182 8.04 0.47 12.70
C TYR A 182 9.34 1.07 13.26
N LEU A 183 10.49 0.53 12.83
CA LEU A 183 11.80 1.02 13.25
C LEU A 183 12.03 2.47 12.81
N LYS A 184 11.66 2.81 11.57
CA LYS A 184 11.69 4.18 11.05
C LYS A 184 10.84 5.12 11.91
N HIS A 185 9.61 4.71 12.23
CA HIS A 185 8.68 5.51 13.02
C HIS A 185 9.21 5.77 14.44
N ILE A 186 9.77 4.75 15.10
CA ILE A 186 10.43 4.92 16.41
C ILE A 186 11.61 5.87 16.30
N TYR A 187 12.46 5.71 15.28
CA TYR A 187 13.63 6.56 15.08
C TYR A 187 13.25 8.03 14.95
N ILE A 188 12.28 8.34 14.08
CA ILE A 188 11.78 9.72 13.88
C ILE A 188 11.20 10.26 15.18
N LYS A 189 10.38 9.48 15.90
CA LYS A 189 9.77 9.89 17.17
C LYS A 189 10.82 10.18 18.25
N LYS A 190 11.89 9.38 18.33
CA LYS A 190 12.99 9.59 19.28
C LYS A 190 13.83 10.81 18.92
N ARG A 191 14.20 10.98 17.64
CA ARG A 191 14.94 12.16 17.15
C ARG A 191 14.24 13.47 17.53
N LEU A 192 12.91 13.53 17.34
CA LEU A 192 12.11 14.71 17.70
C LEU A 192 12.08 15.02 19.20
N LYS A 193 12.16 14.00 20.06
CA LYS A 193 12.09 14.16 21.52
C LYS A 193 13.41 14.58 22.15
N THR A 194 14.53 14.04 21.68
CA THR A 194 15.82 14.21 22.36
C THR A 194 16.59 15.44 21.86
N GLY A 195 16.17 16.06 20.75
CA GLY A 195 16.85 17.22 20.16
C GLY A 195 18.30 16.98 19.75
N ASN A 196 18.76 15.73 19.83
CA ASN A 196 20.15 15.34 19.63
C ASN A 196 20.42 15.14 18.13
N ASP A 197 21.65 15.41 17.72
CA ASP A 197 22.12 15.41 16.33
C ASP A 197 22.34 13.99 15.81
N TYR A 198 21.28 13.17 15.84
CA TYR A 198 21.27 11.84 15.27
C TYR A 198 21.45 11.91 13.75
N THR A 199 22.09 10.88 13.18
CA THR A 199 22.30 10.71 11.73
C THR A 199 21.03 10.92 10.90
N ALA A 200 21.16 11.25 9.61
CA ALA A 200 20.01 11.40 8.73
C ALA A 200 19.13 10.11 8.74
N PRO A 201 17.79 10.22 8.74
CA PRO A 201 16.88 9.06 8.75
C PRO A 201 17.17 8.05 7.64
N ALA A 202 17.60 8.53 6.47
CA ALA A 202 17.99 7.67 5.35
C ALA A 202 19.20 6.79 5.70
N SER A 203 20.23 7.35 6.33
CA SER A 203 21.41 6.59 6.75
C SER A 203 21.07 5.55 7.82
N PHE A 204 20.20 5.90 8.77
CA PHE A 204 19.70 4.93 9.75
C PHE A 204 18.99 3.75 9.06
N MET A 205 18.13 4.03 8.09
CA MET A 205 17.40 3.00 7.35
C MET A 205 18.31 2.11 6.50
N ILE A 206 19.33 2.66 5.85
CA ILE A 206 20.30 1.87 5.10
C ILE A 206 21.07 0.91 6.02
N ASN A 207 21.41 1.36 7.23
CA ASN A 207 22.14 0.55 8.21
C ASN A 207 21.26 -0.51 8.89
N ILE A 208 19.97 -0.24 9.09
CA ILE A 208 19.04 -1.21 9.71
C ILE A 208 18.54 -2.26 8.72
N LEU A 209 18.52 -1.94 7.42
CA LEU A 209 18.06 -2.82 6.36
C LEU A 209 18.76 -4.20 6.36
N PRO A 210 20.11 -4.32 6.39
CA PRO A 210 20.77 -5.62 6.42
C PRO A 210 20.45 -6.39 7.71
N LEU A 211 20.31 -5.70 8.85
CA LEU A 211 19.96 -6.33 10.12
C LEU A 211 18.54 -6.93 10.06
N CYS A 212 17.57 -6.19 9.52
CA CYS A 212 16.23 -6.72 9.29
C CYS A 212 16.25 -7.90 8.29
N ALA A 213 17.05 -7.81 7.22
CA ALA A 213 17.14 -8.88 6.23
C ALA A 213 17.71 -10.16 6.84
N VAL A 214 18.72 -10.06 7.69
CA VAL A 214 19.30 -11.19 8.43
C VAL A 214 18.25 -11.82 9.34
N ILE A 215 17.55 -11.04 10.16
CA ILE A 215 16.47 -11.55 11.04
C ILE A 215 15.43 -12.28 10.20
N PHE A 216 15.03 -11.71 9.06
CA PHE A 216 14.02 -12.28 8.20
C PHE A 216 14.47 -13.61 7.57
N ILE A 217 15.70 -13.68 7.08
CA ILE A 217 16.30 -14.93 6.55
C ILE A 217 16.39 -16.00 7.64
N PHE A 218 16.81 -15.63 8.85
CA PHE A 218 16.85 -16.56 9.98
C PHE A 218 15.45 -17.07 10.33
N SER A 219 14.42 -16.23 10.29
CA SER A 219 13.03 -16.67 10.50
C SER A 219 12.57 -17.72 9.48
N PHE A 220 13.06 -17.68 8.23
CA PHE A 220 12.81 -18.73 7.25
C PHE A 220 13.57 -20.03 7.51
N ALA A 221 14.72 -19.95 8.17
CA ALA A 221 15.51 -21.13 8.52
C ALA A 221 14.94 -21.89 9.73
N ILE A 222 14.07 -21.25 10.53
CA ILE A 222 13.42 -21.89 11.67
C ILE A 222 12.34 -22.84 11.14
N PRO A 223 12.36 -24.14 11.51
CA PRO A 223 11.35 -25.09 11.07
C PRO A 223 9.98 -24.68 11.60
N LYS A 224 8.97 -24.80 10.73
CA LYS A 224 7.57 -24.54 11.08
C LYS A 224 7.13 -25.53 12.16
N SER A 225 6.70 -25.03 13.32
CA SER A 225 6.05 -25.86 14.33
C SER A 225 4.69 -26.35 13.80
N GLU A 226 4.36 -27.61 14.08
CA GLU A 226 3.03 -28.17 13.77
C GLU A 226 1.95 -27.67 14.74
N SER A 227 2.35 -27.24 15.93
CA SER A 227 1.46 -26.60 16.91
C SER A 227 1.39 -25.08 16.70
N PRO A 228 0.23 -24.46 16.96
CA PRO A 228 0.14 -23.00 17.06
C PRO A 228 1.12 -22.48 18.12
N VAL A 229 1.53 -21.22 18.00
CA VAL A 229 2.39 -20.59 19.00
C VAL A 229 1.61 -20.51 20.31
N GLU A 230 1.92 -21.40 21.24
CA GLU A 230 1.36 -21.41 22.59
C GLU A 230 1.97 -20.25 23.36
N TRP A 231 1.18 -19.19 23.57
CA TRP A 231 1.59 -18.05 24.37
C TRP A 231 0.63 -17.91 25.52
N GLU A 232 0.89 -18.66 26.60
CA GLU A 232 -0.01 -18.81 27.75
C GLU A 232 -0.54 -17.50 28.34
N TRP A 233 0.23 -16.41 28.24
CA TRP A 233 -0.22 -15.09 28.66
C TRP A 233 -1.30 -14.54 27.74
N LEU A 234 -1.09 -14.59 26.42
CA LEU A 234 -2.04 -14.12 25.41
C LEU A 234 -3.30 -15.00 25.43
N ASP A 235 -3.12 -16.33 25.48
CA ASP A 235 -4.22 -17.29 25.51
C ASP A 235 -5.11 -17.07 26.74
N ARG A 236 -4.51 -16.80 27.91
CA ARG A 236 -5.27 -16.42 29.11
C ARG A 236 -6.07 -15.13 28.94
N GLN A 237 -5.55 -14.12 28.26
CA GLN A 237 -6.28 -12.86 28.06
C GLN A 237 -7.44 -13.04 27.07
N ILE A 238 -7.22 -13.79 25.99
CA ILE A 238 -8.26 -14.09 24.99
C ILE A 238 -9.39 -14.88 25.63
N ASN A 239 -9.06 -15.94 26.39
CA ASN A 239 -10.06 -16.77 27.06
C ASN A 239 -10.90 -15.97 28.06
N LYS A 240 -10.27 -15.07 28.85
CA LYS A 240 -11.01 -14.18 29.76
C LYS A 240 -12.02 -13.28 29.04
N ILE A 241 -11.67 -12.77 27.86
CA ILE A 241 -12.58 -11.93 27.07
C ILE A 241 -13.71 -12.78 26.48
N TYR A 242 -13.38 -13.99 26.01
CA TYR A 242 -14.36 -14.92 25.48
C TYR A 242 -15.38 -15.32 26.55
N ASP A 243 -14.92 -15.68 27.75
CA ASP A 243 -15.78 -16.01 28.90
C ASP A 243 -16.68 -14.82 29.28
N PHE A 244 -16.15 -13.59 29.28
CA PHE A 244 -16.94 -12.38 29.55
C PHE A 244 -18.03 -12.09 28.50
N MET A 245 -17.81 -12.46 27.23
CA MET A 245 -18.81 -12.25 26.17
C MET A 245 -19.89 -13.34 26.11
N ASN A 246 -19.64 -14.49 26.77
CA ASN A 246 -20.54 -15.65 26.78
C ASN A 246 -21.39 -15.75 28.06
N ASP A 247 -21.09 -14.94 29.08
CA ASP A 247 -21.94 -14.67 30.27
C ASP A 247 -22.88 -13.47 30.02
#